data_AF-A0A842QKF5-F1
#
_entry.id   AF-A0A842QKF5-F1
#
_cell.length_a   1.000
_cell.length_b   1.000
_cell.length_c   1.000
_cell.angle_alpha   90.00
_cell.angle_beta   90.00
_cell.angle_gamma   90.00
#
_symmetry.space_group_name_H-M   'P 1'
#
loop_
_entity.id
_entity.type
_entity.pdbx_description
1 polymer ?
#
loop_
_entity_poly.entity_id
_entity_poly.type
_entity_poly.pdbx_seq_one_letter_code
_entity_poly.pdbx_strand_id
1 'polypeptide(L)'
;MLKIANVVLSVIAGFIALSLLRVSQQKKELASWKALIAALVFFMLQEILGALRAFGIFSSPYLTHVVPTIVLALLIYALAIQLHINVVEK
;
A
#
# COMPACT_ATOMS: atom_id res chain seq x y z
N MET A 1 -11.27 -20.73 -0.44
CA MET A 1 -9.80 -20.87 -0.46
C MET A 1 -9.11 -19.53 -0.77
N LEU A 2 -9.43 -18.86 -1.89
CA LEU A 2 -8.85 -17.55 -2.27
C LEU A 2 -8.95 -16.46 -1.19
N LYS A 3 -10.09 -16.37 -0.50
CA LYS A 3 -10.36 -15.36 0.55
C LYS A 3 -9.35 -15.39 1.71
N ILE A 4 -8.90 -16.58 2.11
CA ILE A 4 -7.96 -16.76 3.23
C ILE A 4 -6.53 -16.43 2.77
N ALA A 5 -6.17 -16.83 1.54
CA ALA A 5 -4.87 -16.50 0.95
C ALA A 5 -4.66 -14.98 0.87
N ASN A 6 -5.68 -14.24 0.44
CA ASN A 6 -5.66 -12.78 0.37
C ASN A 6 -5.42 -12.12 1.74
N VAL A 7 -6.09 -12.61 2.78
CA VAL A 7 -5.86 -12.13 4.15
C VAL A 7 -4.41 -12.38 4.59
N VAL A 8 -3.89 -13.58 4.37
CA VAL A 8 -2.49 -13.91 4.71
C VAL A 8 -1.50 -13.01 3.95
N LEU A 9 -1.70 -12.83 2.64
CA LEU A 9 -0.90 -11.92 1.81
C LEU A 9 -0.94 -10.48 2.33
N SER A 10 -2.09 -9.99 2.76
CA SER A 10 -2.23 -8.63 3.30
C SER A 10 -1.44 -8.42 4.60
N VAL A 11 -1.40 -9.43 5.48
CA VAL A 11 -0.64 -9.37 6.73
C VAL A 11 0.85 -9.39 6.45
N ILE A 12 1.31 -10.25 5.54
CA ILE A 12 2.71 -10.31 5.12
C ILE A 12 3.12 -8.99 4.47
N ALA A 13 2.30 -8.44 3.57
CA ALA A 13 2.55 -7.16 2.92
C ALA A 13 2.63 -6.01 3.94
N GLY A 14 1.75 -5.99 4.95
CA GLY A 14 1.79 -5.03 6.04
C GLY A 14 3.06 -5.14 6.88
N PHE A 15 3.50 -6.36 7.20
CA PHE A 15 4.74 -6.59 7.95
C PHE A 15 5.98 -6.11 7.17
N ILE A 16 6.05 -6.44 5.88
CA ILE A 16 7.12 -5.96 4.99
C ILE A 16 7.11 -4.42 4.93
N ALA A 17 5.94 -3.81 4.71
CA ALA A 17 5.80 -2.35 4.66
C ALA A 17 6.29 -1.66 5.95
N LEU A 18 5.91 -2.18 7.12
CA LEU A 18 6.34 -1.64 8.41
C LEU A 18 7.85 -1.80 8.65
N SER A 19 8.45 -2.92 8.24
CA SER A 19 9.89 -3.13 8.35
C SER A 19 10.70 -2.16 7.47
N LEU A 20 10.18 -1.84 6.27
CA LEU A 20 10.80 -0.90 5.35
C LEU A 20 10.71 0.55 5.82
N LEU A 21 9.70 0.89 6.64
CA LEU A 21 9.47 2.23 7.18
C LEU A 21 10.65 2.69 8.05
N ARG A 22 11.24 1.79 8.83
CA ARG A 22 12.45 2.08 9.63
C ARG A 22 13.67 2.39 8.76
N VAL A 23 13.83 1.68 7.65
CA VAL A 23 14.99 1.82 6.76
C VAL A 23 14.84 3.07 5.87
N SER A 24 13.63 3.35 5.38
CA SER A 24 13.29 4.51 4.54
C SER A 24 13.56 5.86 5.24
N GLN A 25 13.51 5.91 6.57
CA GLN A 25 13.77 7.15 7.32
C GLN A 25 15.25 7.55 7.37
N GLN A 26 16.18 6.65 7.08
CA GLN A 26 17.62 6.91 7.26
C GLN A 26 18.31 7.55 6.05
N LYS A 27 17.71 7.50 4.85
CA LYS A 27 18.30 8.11 3.64
C LYS A 27 17.30 9.02 2.92
N LYS A 28 17.74 10.23 2.57
CA LYS A 28 16.91 11.20 1.82
C LYS A 28 16.48 10.68 0.44
N GLU A 29 17.29 9.84 -0.19
CA GLU A 29 16.98 9.15 -1.46
C GLU A 29 15.79 8.18 -1.35
N LEU A 30 15.43 7.74 -0.14
CA LEU A 30 14.31 6.83 0.10
C LEU A 30 12.99 7.60 0.40
N ALA A 31 12.91 8.88 0.05
CA ALA A 31 11.68 9.66 0.21
C ALA A 31 10.49 9.06 -0.57
N SER A 32 10.75 8.51 -1.76
CA SER A 32 9.77 7.76 -2.58
C SER A 32 9.19 6.55 -1.85
N TRP A 33 10.00 5.90 -0.99
CA TRP A 33 9.58 4.72 -0.23
C TRP A 33 8.52 5.06 0.82
N LYS A 34 8.45 6.29 1.32
CA LYS A 34 7.40 6.70 2.26
C LYS A 34 6.02 6.65 1.60
N ALA A 35 5.91 7.13 0.36
CA ALA A 35 4.68 7.07 -0.41
C ALA A 35 4.30 5.62 -0.78
N LEU A 36 5.29 4.80 -1.14
CA LEU A 36 5.09 3.37 -1.39
C LEU A 36 4.58 2.63 -0.14
N ILE A 37 5.16 2.91 1.03
CA ILE A 37 4.74 2.28 2.28
C ILE A 37 3.33 2.72 2.67
N ALA A 38 2.98 4.00 2.48
CA ALA A 38 1.61 4.46 2.65
C ALA A 38 0.65 3.69 1.73
N ALA A 39 1.01 3.49 0.45
CA ALA A 39 0.20 2.70 -0.48
C ALA A 39 0.01 1.25 0.00
N LEU A 40 1.06 0.61 0.52
CA LEU A 40 0.99 -0.75 1.06
C LEU A 40 0.08 -0.85 2.29
N VAL A 41 0.08 0.17 3.16
CA VAL A 41 -0.83 0.23 4.31
C VAL A 41 -2.28 0.35 3.85
N PHE A 42 -2.58 1.22 2.89
CA PHE A 42 -3.94 1.33 2.32
C PHE A 42 -4.37 0.04 1.61
N PHE A 43 -3.45 -0.64 0.93
CA PHE A 43 -3.69 -1.93 0.30
C PHE A 43 -4.04 -3.01 1.34
N MET A 44 -3.32 -3.08 2.46
CA MET A 44 -3.64 -3.97 3.57
C MET A 44 -5.07 -3.70 4.11
N LEU A 45 -5.43 -2.43 4.30
CA LEU A 45 -6.78 -2.07 4.74
C LEU A 45 -7.85 -2.50 3.74
N GLN A 46 -7.58 -2.37 2.44
CA GLN A 46 -8.49 -2.84 1.40
C GLN A 46 -8.71 -4.34 1.45
N GLU A 47 -7.67 -5.13 1.67
CA GLU A 47 -7.78 -6.59 1.78
C GLU A 47 -8.57 -7.00 3.04
N ILE A 48 -8.40 -6.30 4.17
CA ILE A 48 -9.21 -6.52 5.37
C ILE A 48 -10.69 -6.22 5.08
N LEU A 49 -10.99 -5.09 4.44
CA LEU A 49 -12.35 -4.73 4.06
C LEU A 49 -12.95 -5.71 3.05
N GLY A 50 -12.14 -6.17 2.09
CA GLY A 50 -12.49 -7.21 1.13
C GLY A 50 -12.85 -8.53 1.82
N ALA A 51 -12.06 -8.92 2.82
CA ALA A 51 -12.34 -10.09 3.64
C ALA A 51 -13.64 -9.94 4.44
N LEU A 52 -13.84 -8.80 5.13
CA LEU A 52 -15.07 -8.52 5.88
C LEU A 52 -16.32 -8.57 5.00
N ARG A 53 -16.24 -8.03 3.78
CA ARG A 53 -17.30 -8.14 2.77
C ARG A 53 -17.53 -9.58 2.34
N ALA A 54 -16.44 -10.34 2.15
CA ALA A 54 -16.50 -11.72 1.71
C ALA A 54 -17.10 -12.67 2.77
N PHE A 55 -17.07 -12.28 4.05
CA PHE A 55 -17.75 -12.97 5.17
C PHE A 55 -19.15 -12.40 5.47
N GLY A 56 -19.61 -11.38 4.73
CA GLY A 56 -20.92 -10.78 4.92
C GLY A 56 -21.06 -9.89 6.16
N ILE A 57 -19.94 -9.55 6.82
CA ILE A 57 -19.93 -8.74 8.05
C ILE A 57 -20.14 -7.26 7.74
N PHE A 58 -19.61 -6.78 6.61
CA PHE A 58 -19.70 -5.37 6.21
C PHE A 58 -19.76 -5.24 4.69
N SER A 59 -20.72 -4.45 4.18
CA SER A 59 -20.89 -4.21 2.74
C SER A 59 -21.04 -2.72 2.50
N SER A 60 -20.04 -2.11 1.88
CA SER A 60 -20.12 -0.74 1.36
C SER A 60 -19.57 -0.71 -0.07
N PRO A 61 -20.39 -0.35 -1.08
CA PRO A 61 -19.94 -0.26 -2.47
C PRO A 61 -18.85 0.80 -2.66
N TYR A 62 -18.90 1.88 -1.87
CA TYR A 62 -18.02 3.03 -2.04
C TYR A 62 -16.58 2.73 -1.57
N LEU A 63 -16.41 2.02 -0.44
CA LEU A 63 -15.07 1.73 0.09
C LEU A 63 -14.25 0.85 -0.86
N THR A 64 -14.89 -0.03 -1.64
CA THR A 64 -14.18 -0.87 -2.63
C THR A 64 -13.65 -0.11 -3.83
N HIS A 65 -14.04 1.15 -4.04
CA HIS A 65 -13.53 1.99 -5.13
C HIS A 65 -12.59 3.08 -4.61
N VAL A 66 -12.93 3.72 -3.50
CA VAL A 66 -12.14 4.84 -2.94
C VAL A 66 -10.75 4.41 -2.50
N VAL A 67 -10.65 3.30 -1.76
CA VAL A 67 -9.36 2.82 -1.25
C VAL A 67 -8.38 2.47 -2.38
N PRO A 68 -8.75 1.68 -3.41
CA PRO A 68 -7.81 1.40 -4.50
C PRO A 68 -7.42 2.64 -5.31
N THR A 69 -8.29 3.63 -5.46
CA THR A 69 -7.92 4.91 -6.11
C THR A 69 -6.86 5.66 -5.31
N ILE A 70 -6.97 5.68 -3.97
CA ILE A 70 -5.95 6.28 -3.09
C ILE A 70 -4.63 5.52 -3.21
N VAL A 71 -4.66 4.18 -3.20
CA VAL A 71 -3.46 3.35 -3.41
C VAL A 71 -2.79 3.70 -4.74
N LEU A 72 -3.56 3.76 -5.83
CA LEU A 72 -3.02 4.10 -7.14
C LEU A 72 -2.39 5.49 -7.18
N ALA A 73 -3.05 6.50 -6.59
CA ALA A 73 -2.51 7.85 -6.51
C ALA A 73 -1.19 7.90 -5.74
N LEU A 74 -1.09 7.17 -4.62
CA LEU A 74 0.14 7.08 -3.83
C LEU A 74 1.28 6.37 -4.61
N LEU A 75 0.95 5.33 -5.40
CA LEU A 75 1.93 4.65 -6.24
C LEU A 75 2.45 5.55 -7.37
N ILE A 76 1.56 6.31 -8.02
CA ILE A 76 1.95 7.31 -9.05
C ILE A 76 2.87 8.37 -8.43
N TYR A 77 2.51 8.87 -7.25
CA TYR A 77 3.32 9.86 -6.54
C TYR A 77 4.69 9.30 -6.13
N ALA A 78 4.75 8.06 -5.64
CA ALA A 78 6.00 7.38 -5.31
C ALA A 78 6.91 7.25 -6.54
N LEU A 79 6.35 6.86 -7.68
CA LEU A 79 7.05 6.76 -8.95
C LEU A 79 7.55 8.11 -9.46
N ALA A 80 6.73 9.16 -9.37
CA ALA A 80 7.12 10.51 -9.77
C ALA A 80 8.32 11.02 -8.97
N ILE A 81 8.33 10.81 -7.65
CA ILE A 81 9.47 11.14 -6.80
C ILE A 81 10.69 10.32 -7.18
N GLN A 82 10.54 9.01 -7.37
CA GLN A 82 11.66 8.12 -7.71
C GLN A 82 12.30 8.52 -9.04
N LEU A 83 11.49 8.87 -10.04
CA LEU A 83 11.97 9.36 -11.33
C LEU A 83 12.73 10.67 -11.18
N HIS A 84 12.21 11.62 -10.40
CA HIS A 84 12.89 12.89 -10.16
C HIS A 84 14.26 12.69 -9.50
N ILE A 85 14.35 11.85 -8.47
CA ILE A 85 15.62 11.53 -7.79
C ILE A 85 16.62 10.90 -8.78
N ASN A 86 16.19 9.92 -9.57
CA ASN A 86 17.06 9.20 -10.51
C ASN A 86 17.53 10.08 -11.70
N VAL A 87 16.73 11.08 -12.10
CA VAL A 87 17.14 12.06 -13.12
C VAL A 87 18.17 13.05 -12.57
N VAL A 88 18.09 13.40 -11.29
CA VAL A 88 19.02 14.34 -10.63
C VAL A 88 20.40 13.70 -10.33
N GLU A 89 20.46 12.38 -10.15
CA GLU A 89 21.71 11.64 -9.93
C GLU A 89 22.52 11.34 -11.22
N LYS A 90 21.96 11.59 -12.41
CA LYS A 90 22.65 11.44 -13.70
C LYS A 90 23.34 12.72 -14.15
#